data_AF-A0A7S3W9V2-F1
#
_entry.id   AF-A0A7S3W9V2-F1
#
_cell.length_a   1.000
_cell.length_b   1.000
_cell.length_c   1.000
_cell.angle_alpha   90.00
_cell.angle_beta   90.00
_cell.angle_gamma   90.00
#
_symmetry.space_group_name_H-M   'P 1'
#
loop_
_entity.id
_entity.type
_entity.pdbx_description
1 polymer ?
#
loop_
_entity_poly.entity_id
_entity_poly.type
_entity_poly.pdbx_seq_one_letter_code
_entity_poly.pdbx_strand_id
1 'polypeptide(L)'
;SPAAPVARGARACSRRRRPSSSSPRPQARLELSASSLRRLVLLYPAVLGYSYDANLAPKLQYLQEALELSPNELRAKVLMMPALLGYSLERRYRPRVALCRAHDKPLSAVLSRISRSHREFEAWATDGRGGGGSGGSSRGGGGGGSARGGEGSGGARRGEG
;
A
#
# COMPACT_ATOMS: atom_id res chain seq x y z
N SER A 1 -78.18 -32.36 -1.69
CA SER A 1 -77.11 -33.35 -1.49
C SER A 1 -75.74 -32.67 -1.52
N PRO A 2 -74.79 -33.16 -0.70
CA PRO A 2 -73.77 -32.39 0.04
C PRO A 2 -72.40 -32.44 -0.68
N ALA A 3 -71.24 -31.98 -0.22
CA ALA A 3 -70.67 -31.70 1.09
C ALA A 3 -69.37 -30.88 0.91
N ALA A 4 -68.93 -30.16 1.95
CA ALA A 4 -67.52 -29.75 2.11
C ALA A 4 -66.64 -30.97 2.48
N PRO A 5 -65.29 -30.90 2.40
CA PRO A 5 -64.59 -30.50 3.62
C PRO A 5 -63.29 -29.69 3.44
N VAL A 6 -62.93 -29.05 4.55
CA VAL A 6 -61.66 -28.39 4.88
C VAL A 6 -60.49 -29.38 5.02
N ALA A 7 -59.27 -28.96 4.68
CA ALA A 7 -58.04 -29.62 5.14
C ALA A 7 -56.90 -28.61 5.41
N ARG A 8 -56.34 -28.74 6.61
CA ARG A 8 -55.18 -28.04 7.21
C ARG A 8 -53.85 -28.51 6.61
N GLY A 9 -52.83 -27.65 6.67
CA GLY A 9 -51.40 -28.04 6.62
C GLY A 9 -50.52 -26.78 6.62
N ALA A 10 -50.04 -26.31 7.77
CA ALA A 10 -48.78 -26.69 8.41
C ALA A 10 -47.53 -26.02 7.79
N ARG A 11 -46.72 -25.47 8.70
CA ARG A 11 -45.57 -24.57 8.54
C ARG A 11 -44.41 -25.23 7.77
N ALA A 12 -43.61 -24.40 7.08
CA ALA A 12 -42.17 -24.64 6.95
C ALA A 12 -41.41 -23.32 6.77
N CYS A 13 -40.70 -22.91 7.81
CA CYS A 13 -39.60 -21.96 7.74
C CYS A 13 -38.51 -22.55 6.83
N SER A 14 -38.28 -21.93 5.67
CA SER A 14 -37.07 -22.20 4.88
C SER A 14 -36.37 -20.88 4.64
N ARG A 15 -35.41 -20.61 5.55
CA ARG A 15 -34.33 -19.62 5.44
C ARG A 15 -33.88 -19.53 3.99
N ARG A 16 -34.28 -18.46 3.28
CA ARG A 16 -33.67 -18.16 1.99
C ARG A 16 -32.25 -17.67 2.27
N ARG A 17 -31.32 -18.43 1.71
CA ARG A 17 -29.89 -18.49 2.00
C ARG A 17 -29.27 -17.08 1.99
N ARG A 18 -28.50 -16.77 3.04
CA ARG A 18 -27.52 -15.68 2.99
C ARG A 18 -26.63 -15.94 1.77
N PRO A 19 -26.42 -14.97 0.86
CA PRO A 19 -25.35 -15.12 -0.11
C PRO A 19 -24.06 -15.24 0.70
N SER A 20 -23.40 -16.38 0.58
CA SER A 20 -22.03 -16.56 1.02
C SER A 20 -21.21 -15.49 0.31
N SER A 21 -20.91 -14.41 1.01
CA SER A 21 -19.82 -13.50 0.67
C SER A 21 -18.53 -14.30 0.77
N SER A 22 -18.28 -15.14 -0.22
CA SER A 22 -16.94 -15.55 -0.59
C SER A 22 -16.25 -14.28 -1.09
N SER A 23 -15.90 -13.38 -0.15
CA SER A 23 -14.83 -12.45 -0.43
C SER A 23 -13.63 -13.34 -0.75
N PRO A 24 -13.11 -13.33 -1.99
CA PRO A 24 -11.95 -14.15 -2.30
C PRO A 24 -10.86 -13.70 -1.34
N ARG A 25 -10.42 -14.63 -0.49
CA ARG A 25 -9.37 -14.39 0.49
C ARG A 25 -8.18 -13.74 -0.23
N PRO A 26 -7.35 -12.93 0.45
CA PRO A 26 -6.16 -12.28 -0.12
C PRO A 26 -5.22 -13.18 -0.94
N GLN A 27 -5.34 -14.48 -0.70
CA GLN A 27 -4.71 -15.58 -1.43
C GLN A 27 -5.01 -15.57 -2.93
N ALA A 28 -6.20 -15.13 -3.35
CA ALA A 28 -6.71 -15.28 -4.71
C ALA A 28 -6.08 -14.32 -5.75
N ARG A 29 -5.29 -13.32 -5.33
CA ARG A 29 -4.69 -12.36 -6.27
C ARG A 29 -3.16 -12.27 -6.24
N LEU A 30 -2.51 -12.87 -5.25
CA LEU A 30 -1.04 -13.02 -5.25
C LEU A 30 -0.55 -14.47 -5.08
N GLU A 31 -1.43 -15.45 -4.83
CA GLU A 31 -1.06 -16.84 -4.56
C GLU A 31 0.19 -16.96 -3.65
N LEU A 32 0.15 -16.29 -2.50
CA LEU A 32 1.26 -16.37 -1.55
C LEU A 32 1.20 -17.71 -0.82
N SER A 33 2.28 -18.47 -0.87
CA SER A 33 2.48 -19.61 0.02
C SER A 33 2.52 -19.13 1.48
N ALA A 34 2.16 -20.00 2.42
CA ALA A 34 2.20 -19.69 3.85
C ALA A 34 3.60 -19.21 4.29
N SER A 35 4.66 -19.77 3.70
CA SER A 35 6.06 -19.39 3.93
C SER A 35 6.35 -17.95 3.48
N SER A 36 5.87 -17.57 2.29
CA SER A 36 6.04 -16.23 1.74
C SER A 36 5.24 -15.19 2.54
N LEU A 37 4.03 -15.53 2.95
CA LEU A 37 3.22 -14.68 3.82
C LEU A 37 3.87 -14.48 5.18
N ARG A 38 4.38 -15.55 5.81
CA ARG A 38 5.13 -15.46 7.07
C ARG A 38 6.33 -14.53 6.92
N ARG A 39 7.11 -14.67 5.84
CA ARG A 39 8.27 -13.81 5.56
C ARG A 39 7.87 -12.35 5.40
N LEU A 40 6.77 -12.06 4.70
CA LEU A 40 6.24 -10.71 4.52
C LEU A 40 5.86 -10.08 5.87
N VAL A 41 5.12 -10.81 6.71
CA VAL A 41 4.70 -10.32 8.04
C VAL A 41 5.90 -10.07 8.95
N LEU A 42 6.92 -10.94 8.92
CA LEU A 42 8.15 -10.75 9.70
C LEU A 42 8.96 -9.53 9.26
N LEU A 43 9.03 -9.26 7.95
CA LEU A 43 9.77 -8.13 7.39
C LEU A 43 9.00 -6.81 7.48
N TYR A 44 7.67 -6.87 7.51
CA TYR A 44 6.82 -5.69 7.49
C TYR A 44 5.51 -5.94 8.25
N PRO A 45 5.54 -5.90 9.59
CA PRO A 45 4.40 -6.22 10.44
C PRO A 45 3.23 -5.25 10.24
N ALA A 46 3.51 -4.02 9.77
CA ALA A 46 2.49 -3.02 9.44
C ALA A 46 1.49 -3.49 8.37
N VAL A 47 1.82 -4.50 7.56
CA VAL A 47 0.89 -5.12 6.61
C VAL A 47 -0.39 -5.64 7.29
N LEU A 48 -0.29 -6.09 8.54
CA LEU A 48 -1.43 -6.61 9.30
C LEU A 48 -2.45 -5.53 9.66
N GLY A 49 -2.03 -4.26 9.67
CA GLY A 49 -2.90 -3.11 9.88
C GLY A 49 -3.60 -2.62 8.61
N TYR A 50 -3.23 -3.13 7.43
CA TYR A 50 -3.85 -2.74 6.17
C TYR A 50 -5.02 -3.65 5.81
N SER A 51 -6.16 -3.04 5.49
CA SER A 51 -7.30 -3.76 4.91
C SER A 51 -6.94 -4.27 3.51
N TYR A 52 -7.18 -5.56 3.26
CA TYR A 52 -6.93 -6.13 1.94
C TYR A 52 -7.84 -5.49 0.89
N ASP A 53 -9.15 -5.57 1.07
CA ASP A 53 -10.14 -5.09 0.09
C ASP A 53 -10.05 -3.58 -0.13
N ALA A 54 -9.83 -2.80 0.95
CA ALA A 54 -9.86 -1.35 0.86
C ALA A 54 -8.49 -0.71 0.52
N ASN A 55 -7.36 -1.40 0.76
CA ASN A 55 -6.02 -0.81 0.58
C ASN A 55 -5.12 -1.64 -0.34
N LEU A 56 -4.91 -2.92 -0.02
CA LEU A 56 -3.90 -3.72 -0.71
C LEU A 56 -4.37 -4.15 -2.11
N ALA A 57 -5.59 -4.68 -2.22
CA ALA A 57 -6.16 -5.16 -3.48
C ALA A 57 -6.17 -4.09 -4.59
N PRO A 58 -6.72 -2.87 -4.38
CA PRO A 58 -6.70 -1.85 -5.42
C PRO A 58 -5.29 -1.37 -5.77
N LYS A 59 -4.37 -1.33 -4.78
CA LYS A 59 -2.97 -0.95 -5.00
C LYS A 59 -2.23 -1.97 -5.84
N LEU A 60 -2.36 -3.25 -5.52
CA LEU A 60 -1.72 -4.34 -6.23
C LEU A 60 -2.24 -4.45 -7.66
N GLN A 61 -3.56 -4.31 -7.84
CA GLN A 61 -4.17 -4.27 -9.16
C GLN A 61 -3.62 -3.12 -10.00
N TYR A 62 -3.62 -1.90 -9.44
CA TYR A 62 -3.08 -0.75 -10.16
C TYR A 62 -1.61 -0.94 -10.52
N LEU A 63 -0.77 -1.44 -9.61
CA LEU A 63 0.65 -1.67 -9.91
C LEU A 63 0.85 -2.74 -10.98
N GLN A 64 0.01 -3.78 -10.99
CA GLN A 64 0.04 -4.81 -12.01
C GLN A 64 -0.30 -4.24 -13.39
N GLU A 65 -1.41 -3.52 -13.49
CA GLU A 65 -1.91 -2.93 -14.75
C GLU A 65 -1.01 -1.78 -15.23
N ALA A 66 -0.59 -0.91 -14.31
CA ALA A 66 0.15 0.31 -14.68
C ALA A 66 1.60 0.05 -15.06
N LEU A 67 2.22 -0.99 -14.48
CA LEU A 67 3.61 -1.37 -14.73
C LEU A 67 3.73 -2.60 -15.65
N GLU A 68 2.61 -3.12 -16.16
CA GLU A 68 2.54 -4.29 -17.05
C GLU A 68 3.27 -5.52 -16.48
N LEU A 69 3.17 -5.72 -15.16
CA LEU A 69 3.87 -6.80 -14.47
C LEU A 69 3.04 -8.09 -14.49
N SER A 70 3.71 -9.22 -14.68
CA SER A 70 3.09 -10.51 -14.41
C SER A 70 2.79 -10.68 -12.90
N PRO A 71 1.80 -11.52 -12.52
CA PRO A 71 1.53 -11.82 -11.11
C PRO A 71 2.77 -12.31 -10.34
N ASN A 72 3.64 -13.05 -11.03
CA ASN A 72 4.88 -13.59 -10.47
C ASN A 72 5.89 -12.49 -10.17
N GLU A 73 6.08 -11.56 -11.09
CA GLU A 73 6.99 -10.42 -10.91
C GLU A 73 6.49 -9.49 -9.81
N LEU A 74 5.20 -9.18 -9.78
CA LEU A 74 4.62 -8.35 -8.73
C LEU A 74 4.86 -8.99 -7.35
N ARG A 75 4.57 -10.29 -7.22
CA ARG A 75 4.83 -11.07 -6.00
C ARG A 75 6.31 -11.03 -5.62
N ALA A 76 7.22 -11.23 -6.56
CA ALA A 76 8.65 -11.16 -6.31
C ALA A 76 9.07 -9.77 -5.78
N LYS A 77 8.56 -8.68 -6.39
CA LYS A 77 8.85 -7.31 -5.95
C LYS A 77 8.32 -7.01 -4.55
N VAL A 78 7.10 -7.45 -4.23
CA VAL A 78 6.51 -7.28 -2.89
C VAL A 78 7.29 -8.05 -1.83
N LEU A 79 7.75 -9.28 -2.15
CA LEU A 79 8.56 -10.08 -1.21
C LEU A 79 9.98 -9.52 -1.04
N MET A 80 10.58 -8.96 -2.09
CA MET A 80 11.89 -8.31 -2.00
C MET A 80 11.84 -6.98 -1.25
N MET A 81 10.78 -6.20 -1.43
CA MET A 81 10.63 -4.89 -0.77
C MET A 81 9.20 -4.68 -0.28
N PRO A 82 8.84 -5.22 0.88
CA PRO A 82 7.49 -5.08 1.44
C PRO A 82 7.06 -3.64 1.71
N ALA A 83 8.03 -2.72 1.89
CA ALA A 83 7.79 -1.29 2.06
C ALA A 83 7.02 -0.65 0.89
N LEU A 84 6.99 -1.29 -0.29
CA LEU A 84 6.12 -0.89 -1.41
C LEU A 84 4.65 -0.77 -0.98
N LEU A 85 4.18 -1.66 -0.11
CA LEU A 85 2.80 -1.64 0.37
C LEU A 85 2.50 -0.44 1.27
N GLY A 86 3.52 0.20 1.85
CA GLY A 86 3.37 1.37 2.72
C GLY A 86 3.22 2.69 1.98
N TYR A 87 3.64 2.79 0.72
CA TYR A 87 3.54 4.04 -0.04
C TYR A 87 2.11 4.30 -0.55
N SER A 88 1.77 5.59 -0.66
CA SER A 88 0.46 6.05 -1.14
C SER A 88 0.32 5.83 -2.65
N LEU A 89 -0.80 5.21 -3.05
CA LEU A 89 -1.18 5.04 -4.45
C LEU A 89 -1.29 6.39 -5.17
N GLU A 90 -2.07 7.30 -4.59
CA GLU A 90 -2.38 8.61 -5.15
C GLU A 90 -1.17 9.55 -5.14
N ARG A 91 -0.46 9.64 -4.01
CA ARG A 91 0.61 10.64 -3.86
C ARG A 91 1.96 10.20 -4.42
N ARG A 92 2.18 8.88 -4.58
CA ARG A 92 3.50 8.37 -4.96
C ARG A 92 3.50 7.54 -6.23
N TYR A 93 2.58 6.59 -6.40
CA TYR A 93 2.61 5.71 -7.57
C TYR A 93 2.07 6.38 -8.83
N ARG A 94 0.85 6.94 -8.78
CA ARG A 94 0.21 7.60 -9.93
C ARG A 94 1.07 8.69 -10.58
N PRO A 95 1.60 9.69 -9.86
CA PRO A 95 2.39 10.75 -10.49
C PRO A 95 3.69 10.22 -11.10
N ARG A 96 4.30 9.17 -10.52
CA ARG A 96 5.54 8.60 -11.04
C ARG A 96 5.32 7.75 -12.29
N VAL A 97 4.22 7.00 -12.34
CA VAL A 97 3.81 6.30 -13.57
C VAL A 97 3.55 7.30 -14.69
N ALA A 98 2.84 8.40 -14.40
CA ALA A 98 2.58 9.45 -15.37
C ALA A 98 3.88 10.09 -15.90
N LEU A 99 4.82 10.45 -15.02
CA LEU A 99 6.13 10.96 -15.41
C LEU A 99 6.92 9.96 -16.26
N CYS A 100 6.91 8.67 -15.90
CA CYS A 100 7.59 7.65 -16.68
C CYS A 100 7.02 7.55 -18.10
N ARG A 101 5.68 7.57 -18.24
CA ARG A 101 5.01 7.51 -19.55
C ARG A 101 5.22 8.78 -20.37
N ALA A 102 5.23 9.95 -19.73
CA ALA A 102 5.39 11.24 -20.41
C ALA A 102 6.81 11.47 -20.95
N HIS A 103 7.82 10.83 -20.37
CA HIS A 103 9.23 11.03 -20.72
C HIS A 103 9.92 9.74 -21.18
N ASP A 104 9.15 8.74 -21.62
CA ASP A 104 9.64 7.44 -22.11
C ASP A 104 10.65 6.76 -21.18
N LYS A 105 10.47 6.93 -19.86
CA LYS A 105 11.31 6.27 -18.86
C LYS A 105 10.75 4.89 -18.53
N PRO A 106 11.62 3.93 -18.17
CA PRO A 106 11.16 2.58 -17.83
C PRO A 106 10.22 2.61 -16.61
N LEU A 107 9.05 2.00 -16.74
CA LEU A 107 8.06 1.89 -15.66
C LEU A 107 8.61 1.15 -14.43
N SER A 108 9.56 0.23 -14.64
CA SER A 108 10.29 -0.44 -13.55
C SER A 108 11.03 0.54 -12.61
N ALA A 109 11.37 1.75 -13.08
CA ALA A 109 11.99 2.79 -12.28
C ALA A 109 11.09 3.30 -11.15
N VAL A 110 9.76 3.21 -11.31
CA VAL A 110 8.79 3.59 -10.27
C VAL A 110 9.04 2.78 -9.00
N LEU A 111 9.34 1.48 -9.15
CA LEU A 111 9.62 0.59 -8.03
C LEU A 111 11.07 0.71 -7.54
N SER A 112 12.05 0.74 -8.45
CA SER A 112 13.47 0.75 -8.06
C SER A 112 13.92 2.06 -7.40
N ARG A 113 13.28 3.18 -7.76
CA ARG A 113 13.57 4.51 -7.20
C ARG A 113 12.51 4.97 -6.20
N ILE A 114 11.71 4.04 -5.63
CA ILE A 114 10.59 4.39 -4.73
C ILE A 114 11.03 5.19 -3.49
N SER A 115 12.23 4.91 -2.98
CA SER A 115 12.80 5.56 -1.79
C SER A 115 13.32 6.97 -2.04
N ARG A 116 13.51 7.39 -3.31
CA ARG A 116 13.91 8.76 -3.63
C ARG A 116 12.80 9.75 -3.29
N SER A 117 13.15 11.02 -3.11
CA SER A 117 12.16 12.09 -2.97
C SER A 117 11.34 12.27 -4.27
N HIS A 118 10.23 13.01 -4.20
CA HIS A 118 9.45 13.32 -5.40
C HIS A 118 10.28 14.16 -6.39
N ARG A 119 10.91 15.22 -5.89
CA ARG A 119 11.74 16.15 -6.68
C ARG A 119 12.90 15.46 -7.41
N GLU A 120 13.63 14.57 -6.72
CA GLU A 120 14.74 13.84 -7.37
C GLU A 120 14.25 12.88 -8.44
N PHE A 121 13.09 12.25 -8.23
CA PHE A 121 12.50 11.37 -9.23
C PHE A 121 12.03 12.16 -10.45
N GLU A 122 11.36 13.28 -10.22
CA GLU A 122 10.89 14.19 -11.26
C GLU A 122 12.05 14.79 -12.07
N ALA A 123 13.09 15.28 -11.41
CA ALA A 123 14.28 15.77 -12.08
C ALA A 123 14.93 14.69 -12.95
N TRP A 124 15.01 13.44 -12.47
CA TRP A 124 15.51 12.31 -13.27
C TRP A 124 14.57 11.94 -14.43
N ALA A 125 13.26 12.03 -14.23
CA ALA A 125 12.28 11.70 -15.26
C ALA A 125 12.28 12.75 -16.38
N THR A 126 12.45 14.02 -16.03
CA THR A 126 12.46 15.16 -16.96
C THR A 126 13.82 15.41 -17.61
N ASP A 127 14.91 14.83 -17.08
CA ASP A 127 16.24 14.96 -17.67
C ASP A 127 16.29 14.27 -19.05
N GLY A 128 16.54 15.09 -20.09
CA GLY A 128 16.69 14.67 -21.48
C GLY A 128 18.02 13.98 -21.79
N ARG A 129 18.97 13.96 -20.83
CA ARG A 129 20.16 13.11 -20.94
C ARG A 129 19.78 11.68 -20.55
N GLY A 130 19.78 10.80 -21.57
CA GLY A 130 19.53 9.37 -21.44
C GLY A 130 20.24 8.76 -20.24
N GLY A 131 19.52 7.91 -19.49
CA GLY A 131 19.87 7.46 -18.16
C GLY A 131 21.30 6.91 -18.04
N GLY A 132 22.16 7.67 -17.36
CA GLY A 132 23.44 7.20 -16.83
C GLY A 132 23.63 7.82 -15.46
N GLY A 133 23.44 7.04 -14.39
CA GLY A 133 23.55 7.60 -13.04
C GLY A 133 23.17 6.61 -11.94
N SER A 134 24.01 5.59 -11.77
CA SER A 134 24.26 5.02 -10.46
C SER A 134 24.87 6.12 -9.59
N GLY A 135 24.01 6.96 -9.01
CA GLY A 135 24.39 8.08 -8.18
C GLY A 135 24.09 7.77 -6.72
N GLY A 136 25.14 7.34 -6.01
CA GLY A 136 25.40 7.69 -4.62
C GLY A 136 24.43 7.19 -3.56
N SER A 137 24.84 6.12 -2.89
CA SER A 137 24.75 6.09 -1.43
C SER A 137 25.28 7.41 -0.88
N SER A 138 24.42 8.28 -0.37
CA SER A 138 24.85 9.31 0.56
C SER A 138 23.93 9.28 1.77
N ARG A 139 24.59 9.02 2.89
CA ARG A 139 24.05 8.98 4.23
C ARG A 139 23.48 10.36 4.60
N GLY A 140 22.40 10.33 5.36
CA GLY A 140 21.80 11.49 6.04
C GLY A 140 20.37 11.09 6.43
N GLY A 141 20.06 10.66 7.66
CA GLY A 141 20.61 11.10 8.94
C GLY A 141 19.83 12.34 9.39
N GLY A 142 18.89 12.14 10.32
CA GLY A 142 18.18 13.21 11.05
C GLY A 142 16.87 13.65 10.42
N GLY A 143 15.75 13.76 11.12
CA GLY A 143 15.47 13.54 12.53
C GLY A 143 13.96 13.66 12.72
N GLY A 144 13.35 12.63 13.31
CA GLY A 144 12.01 12.71 13.89
C GLY A 144 12.17 12.97 15.39
N GLY A 145 11.32 13.84 15.94
CA GLY A 145 11.28 14.18 17.37
C GLY A 145 10.70 15.58 17.53
N SER A 146 9.39 15.75 17.36
CA SER A 146 8.40 15.76 18.45
C SER A 146 8.69 16.80 19.54
N ALA A 147 7.78 17.77 19.58
CA ALA A 147 7.58 18.77 20.59
C ALA A 147 7.44 18.22 22.02
N ARG A 148 7.86 19.04 22.99
CA ARG A 148 7.27 19.29 24.33
C ARG A 148 8.08 20.46 24.92
N GLY A 149 7.45 21.61 25.21
CA GLY A 149 6.90 21.96 26.52
C GLY A 149 8.05 22.44 27.42
N GLY A 150 8.18 23.71 27.82
CA GLY A 150 7.21 24.54 28.53
C GLY A 150 7.77 24.83 29.92
N GLU A 151 7.63 26.07 30.40
CA GLU A 151 7.97 26.58 31.75
C GLU A 151 9.47 26.82 32.01
N GLY A 152 9.94 27.88 32.66
CA GLY A 152 9.30 28.95 33.40
C GLY A 152 10.23 29.40 34.53
N SER A 153 10.36 30.72 34.72
CA SER A 153 10.63 31.40 36.01
C SER A 153 12.08 31.59 36.53
N GLY A 154 12.35 32.84 36.94
CA GLY A 154 13.38 33.25 37.90
C GLY A 154 14.64 33.85 37.24
N GLY A 155 14.95 35.15 37.28
CA GLY A 155 14.71 36.14 38.32
C GLY A 155 15.95 36.27 39.21
N ALA A 156 16.88 37.17 38.87
CA ALA A 156 17.79 37.79 39.85
C ALA A 156 18.45 39.03 39.24
N ARG A 157 18.04 40.19 39.78
CA ARG A 157 18.75 41.45 39.70
C ARG A 157 19.98 41.36 40.61
N ARG A 158 21.09 41.98 40.23
CA ARG A 158 21.88 42.83 41.13
C ARG A 158 22.89 43.62 40.31
N GLY A 159 22.74 44.93 40.37
CA GLY A 159 23.84 45.85 40.16
C GLY A 159 24.56 46.13 41.49
N GLU A 160 25.44 47.11 41.39
CA GLU A 160 26.25 47.80 42.40
C GLU A 160 27.70 47.35 42.50
N GLY A 161 28.58 48.34 42.34
CA GLY A 161 30.04 48.28 42.39
C GLY A 161 30.66 49.26 41.42
#